data_AF-A0A2S4LEV0-F1
#
_entry.id   AF-A0A2S4LEV0-F1
#
_cell.length_a   1.000
_cell.length_b   1.000
_cell.length_c   1.000
_cell.angle_alpha   90.00
_cell.angle_beta   90.00
_cell.angle_gamma   90.00
#
_symmetry.space_group_name_H-M   'P 1'
#
loop_
_entity.id
_entity.type
_entity.pdbx_description
1 polymer ?
#
loop_
_entity_poly.entity_id
_entity_poly.type
_entity_poly.pdbx_seq_one_letter_code
_entity_poly.pdbx_strand_id
1 'polypeptide(L)' 'MFSAVSDMEERVRDLVGFAQALCVFGSSSTYIPPKAVHVLAEALEALAARLETQWELAFKLAAEAKQ' A
#
# COMPACT_ATOMS: atom_id res chain seq x y z
N MET A 1 1.48 3.95 21.56
CA MET A 1 1.63 4.80 20.36
C MET A 1 2.51 4.14 19.30
N PHE A 2 3.59 3.42 19.65
CA PHE A 2 4.44 2.71 18.68
C PHE A 2 3.77 1.50 17.98
N SER A 3 2.86 0.77 18.64
CA SER A 3 2.19 -0.41 18.04
C SER A 3 1.42 -0.08 16.77
N ALA A 4 0.54 0.93 16.80
CA ALA A 4 -0.31 1.29 15.66
C ALA A 4 0.48 1.80 14.44
N VAL A 5 1.73 2.23 14.65
CA VAL A 5 2.64 2.73 13.60
C VAL A 5 3.28 1.56 12.89
N SER A 6 3.83 0.62 13.65
CA SER A 6 4.36 -0.62 13.09
C SER A 6 3.27 -1.43 12.38
N ASP A 7 2.05 -1.46 12.92
CA ASP A 7 0.91 -2.14 12.28
C ASP A 7 0.53 -1.50 10.92
N MET A 8 0.68 -0.17 10.78
CA MET A 8 0.37 0.53 9.54
C MET A 8 1.45 0.32 8.48
N GLU A 9 2.72 0.40 8.88
CA GLU A 9 3.86 0.12 8.00
C GLU A 9 3.84 -1.33 7.49
N GLU A 10 3.45 -2.29 8.33
CA GLU A 10 3.27 -3.69 7.94
C GLU A 10 2.15 -3.82 6.89
N ARG A 11 0.98 -3.21 7.14
CA ARG A 11 -0.15 -3.25 6.19
C ARG A 11 0.15 -2.62 4.84
N VAL A 12 0.89 -1.52 4.80
CA VAL A 12 1.31 -0.87 3.55
C VAL A 12 2.25 -1.80 2.77
N ARG A 13 3.17 -2.47 3.46
CA ARG A 13 4.10 -3.43 2.88
C ARG A 13 3.39 -4.66 2.32
N ASP A 14 2.40 -5.17 3.04
CA ASP A 14 1.55 -6.28 2.57
C ASP A 14 0.78 -5.90 1.31
N LEU A 15 0.27 -4.66 1.23
CA LEU A 15 -0.43 -4.13 0.07
C LEU A 15 0.46 -4.10 -1.18
N VAL A 16 1.70 -3.63 -1.03
CA VAL A 16 2.70 -3.62 -2.11
C VAL A 16 3.09 -5.04 -2.51
N GLY A 17 3.31 -5.93 -1.53
CA GLY A 17 3.62 -7.34 -1.79
C GLY A 17 2.49 -8.05 -2.53
N PHE A 18 1.24 -7.75 -2.19
CA PHE A 18 0.06 -8.29 -2.88
C PHE A 18 -0.04 -7.78 -4.33
N ALA A 19 0.24 -6.49 -4.58
CA ALA A 19 0.29 -5.94 -5.93
C ALA A 19 1.35 -6.64 -6.80
N GLN A 20 2.55 -6.87 -6.25
CA GLN A 20 3.62 -7.59 -6.94
C GLN A 20 3.25 -9.05 -7.21
N ALA A 21 2.65 -9.74 -6.23
CA ALA A 21 2.16 -11.11 -6.39
C ALA A 21 1.08 -11.19 -7.48
N LEU A 22 0.16 -10.21 -7.53
CA LEU A 22 -0.83 -10.11 -8.60
C LEU A 22 -0.15 -9.99 -9.97
N CYS A 23 0.86 -9.15 -10.13
CA CYS A 23 1.60 -9.05 -11.39
C CYS A 23 2.26 -10.37 -11.81
N VAL A 24 2.85 -11.11 -10.86
CA VAL A 24 3.56 -12.38 -11.14
C VAL A 24 2.57 -13.52 -11.45
N PHE A 25 1.56 -13.72 -10.60
CA PHE A 25 0.64 -14.86 -10.70
C PHE A 25 -0.60 -14.56 -11.56
N GLY A 26 -1.06 -13.31 -11.59
CA GLY A 26 -2.19 -12.90 -12.42
C GLY A 26 -1.85 -12.92 -13.91
N SER A 27 -0.59 -12.69 -14.28
CA SER A 27 -0.15 -12.75 -15.68
C SER A 27 -0.17 -14.18 -16.25
N SER A 28 -0.18 -15.21 -15.40
CA SER A 28 -0.33 -16.61 -15.81
C SER A 28 -1.77 -17.14 -15.70
N SER A 29 -2.72 -16.31 -15.26
CA SER A 29 -4.13 -16.66 -15.17
C SER A 29 -4.80 -16.66 -16.55
N THR A 30 -5.52 -17.73 -16.87
CA THR A 30 -6.38 -17.78 -18.07
C THR A 30 -7.74 -17.10 -17.87
N TYR A 31 -8.08 -16.75 -16.62
CA TYR A 31 -9.39 -16.20 -16.24
C TYR A 31 -9.40 -14.69 -16.10
N ILE A 32 -8.24 -14.07 -15.84
CA ILE A 32 -8.13 -12.63 -15.64
C ILE A 32 -7.27 -12.06 -16.76
N PRO A 33 -7.77 -11.09 -17.55
CA PRO A 33 -6.97 -10.43 -18.56
C PRO A 33 -5.72 -9.80 -17.94
N PRO A 34 -4.51 -9.99 -18.52
CA PRO A 34 -3.27 -9.43 -17.97
C PRO A 34 -3.31 -7.90 -17.76
N LYS A 35 -4.05 -7.19 -18.61
CA LYS A 35 -4.28 -5.74 -18.46
C LYS A 35 -5.08 -5.40 -17.20
N ALA A 36 -6.07 -6.22 -16.82
CA ALA A 36 -6.84 -6.02 -15.60
C ALA A 36 -5.98 -6.25 -14.35
N VAL A 37 -5.08 -7.24 -14.40
CA VAL A 37 -4.10 -7.50 -13.34
C VAL A 37 -3.17 -6.31 -13.13
N HIS A 38 -2.63 -5.73 -14.22
CA HIS A 38 -1.79 -4.53 -14.13
C HIS A 38 -2.54 -3.34 -13.53
N VAL A 39 -3.78 -3.08 -13.98
CA VAL A 39 -4.60 -1.99 -13.43
C VAL A 39 -4.85 -2.18 -11.93
N LEU A 40 -5.09 -3.41 -11.48
CA LEU A 40 -5.26 -3.70 -10.04
C LEU A 40 -3.96 -3.49 -9.26
N ALA A 41 -2.83 -3.96 -9.78
CA ALA A 41 -1.54 -3.77 -9.13
C ALA A 41 -1.16 -2.28 -9.01
N GLU A 42 -1.30 -1.51 -10.08
CA GLU A 42 -1.06 -0.06 -10.07
C GLU A 42 -1.97 0.66 -9.06
N ALA A 43 -3.25 0.26 -8.96
CA ALA A 43 -4.18 0.85 -8.00
C ALA A 43 -3.77 0.56 -6.54
N LEU A 44 -3.27 -0.64 -6.26
CA LEU A 44 -2.81 -1.04 -4.93
C LEU A 44 -1.51 -0.30 -4.56
N GLU A 45 -0.58 -0.14 -5.50
CA GLU A 45 0.65 0.65 -5.30
C GLU A 45 0.33 2.13 -5.05
N ALA A 46 -0.58 2.72 -5.83
CA ALA A 46 -1.01 4.10 -5.63
C ALA A 46 -1.70 4.30 -4.27
N LEU A 47 -2.49 3.33 -3.82
CA LEU A 47 -3.11 3.35 -2.50
C LEU A 47 -2.05 3.28 -1.39
N ALA A 48 -1.07 2.39 -1.52
CA ALA A 48 0.03 2.25 -0.56
C ALA A 48 0.81 3.57 -0.40
N ALA A 49 1.22 4.19 -1.51
CA ALA A 49 1.95 5.47 -1.51
C ALA A 49 1.11 6.61 -0.89
N ARG A 50 -0.19 6.64 -1.17
CA ARG A 50 -1.09 7.64 -0.58
C ARG A 50 -1.22 7.45 0.93
N LEU A 51 -1.35 6.22 1.40
CA LEU A 51 -1.42 5.91 2.83
C LEU A 51 -0.15 6.33 3.56
N GLU A 52 1.02 6.02 2.99
CA GLU A 52 2.32 6.42 3.54
C GLU A 52 2.43 7.96 3.67
N THR A 53 2.07 8.70 2.61
CA THR A 53 2.09 10.17 2.62
C THR A 53 1.16 10.76 3.68
N GLN A 54 -0.07 10.22 3.81
CA GLN A 54 -1.03 10.69 4.81
C GLN A 54 -0.58 10.36 6.23
N TRP A 55 0.10 9.23 6.41
CA TRP A 55 0.64 8.81 7.70
C TRP A 55 1.77 9.73 8.17
N GLU A 56 2.71 10.06 7.28
CA GLU A 56 3.77 11.04 7.59
C GLU A 56 3.21 12.41 7.96
N LEU A 57 2.16 12.85 7.25
CA LEU A 57 1.50 14.12 7.53
C LEU A 57 0.86 14.11 8.92
N ALA A 58 0.14 13.04 9.27
CA ALA A 58 -0.46 12.88 10.59
C ALA A 58 0.58 12.95 11.71
N PHE A 59 1.76 12.35 11.50
CA PHE A 59 2.86 12.42 12.45
C PHE A 59 3.44 13.82 12.61
N LYS A 60 3.64 14.56 11.51
CA LYS A 60 4.12 15.96 11.57
C LYS A 60 3.16 16.82 12.37
N LEU A 61 1.86 16.73 12.08
CA LEU A 61 0.81 17.45 12.81
C LEU A 61 0.77 17.06 14.30
N ALA A 62 0.93 15.77 14.62
CA ALA A 62 0.97 15.31 16.01
C ALA A 62 2.22 15.78 16.78
N ALA A 63 3.34 15.99 16.10
CA ALA A 63 4.56 16.54 16.68
C ALA A 63 4.43 18.04 16.95
N GLU A 64 3.81 18.79 16.02
CA GLU A 64 3.50 20.21 16.17
C GLU A 64 2.54 20.48 17.34
N ALA A 65 1.52 19.62 17.52
CA ALA A 65 0.54 19.76 18.61
C ALA A 65 1.11 19.47 20.03
N LYS A 66 2.34 18.96 20.13
CA LYS A 66 3.02 18.69 21.41
C LYS A 66 4.01 19.79 21.82
N GLN A 67 4.26 20.77 20.97
CA GLN A 67 5.04 21.98 21.26
C GLN A 67 4.14 23.08 21.80
#